data_AF-A0A382KW45-F1
#
_entry.id   AF-A0A382KW45-F1
#
_cell.length_a   1.000
_cell.length_b   1.000
_cell.length_c   1.000
_cell.angle_alpha   90.00
_cell.angle_beta   90.00
_cell.angle_gamma   90.00
#
_symmetry.space_group_name_H-M   'P 1'
#
loop_
_entity.id
_entity.type
_entity.pdbx_description
1 polymer ?
#
loop_
_entity_poly.entity_id
_entity_poly.type
_entity_poly.pdbx_seq_one_letter_code
_entity_poly.pdbx_strand_id
1 'polypeptide(L)'
;VKTAGSKYTFGTVTMPAAAGSPSTDAIITPIIGPPGGQGYNAVEELGGFYIMTNTTISGTEGSGDFVVDQDFRRVGVVLNPYNYGTQVVATAATRNALKSMTFSGTPGTFIVDETISGGTTGAKGIVVAWDATTKILKYIQTQWTGVSAALPYNEVAFAVAEVVTSASLAAGTISALTTPEIDYYSGNTIYVEDRAPISRATDQTENIKLIVEF
;
A
#
# COMPACT_ATOMS: atom_id res chain seq x y z
N VAL A 1 -10.82 23.15 49.25
CA VAL A 1 -10.68 23.19 47.78
C VAL A 1 -11.89 22.48 47.21
N LYS A 2 -12.84 23.19 46.56
CA LYS A 2 -13.96 22.53 45.88
C LYS A 2 -13.42 21.94 44.58
N THR A 3 -13.62 20.64 44.39
CA THR A 3 -13.31 19.94 43.14
C THR A 3 -14.00 20.67 41.99
N ALA A 4 -13.22 21.17 41.02
CA ALA A 4 -13.79 21.76 39.82
C ALA A 4 -14.51 20.66 39.04
N GLY A 5 -15.77 20.86 38.68
CA GLY A 5 -16.47 19.92 37.81
C GLY A 5 -16.03 20.06 36.36
N SER A 6 -16.31 19.03 35.56
CA SER A 6 -15.92 18.93 34.15
C SER A 6 -17.15 18.78 33.25
N LYS A 7 -17.04 19.17 31.97
CA LYS A 7 -18.06 18.97 30.91
C LYS A 7 -19.36 19.78 31.08
N TYR A 8 -19.25 21.03 31.51
CA TYR A 8 -20.40 21.95 31.53
C TYR A 8 -20.64 22.56 30.16
N THR A 9 -21.90 22.61 29.73
CA THR A 9 -22.36 23.32 28.52
C THR A 9 -23.16 24.59 28.85
N PHE A 10 -23.57 24.73 30.11
CA PHE A 10 -24.29 25.89 30.64
C PHE A 10 -23.75 26.21 32.04
N GLY A 11 -23.77 27.49 32.40
CA GLY A 11 -23.34 27.95 33.71
C GLY A 11 -24.20 29.12 34.18
N THR A 12 -24.62 29.07 35.44
CA THR A 12 -25.35 30.16 36.09
C THR A 12 -24.62 30.49 37.38
N VAL A 13 -24.31 31.76 37.59
CA VAL A 13 -23.69 32.22 38.84
C VAL A 13 -24.72 33.05 39.60
N THR A 14 -25.01 32.64 40.84
CA THR A 14 -25.88 33.39 41.75
C THR A 14 -25.03 33.97 42.87
N MET A 15 -25.31 35.22 43.23
CA MET A 15 -24.65 35.85 44.37
C MET A 15 -25.21 35.29 45.69
N PRO A 16 -24.37 35.00 46.69
CA PRO A 16 -24.85 34.60 48.01
C PRO A 16 -25.53 35.79 48.70
N ALA A 17 -26.59 35.52 49.47
CA ALA A 17 -27.46 36.51 50.10
C ALA A 17 -26.76 37.48 51.10
N ALA A 18 -25.47 37.28 51.39
CA ALA A 18 -24.67 38.07 52.34
C ALA A 18 -23.57 38.93 51.66
N ALA A 19 -23.61 39.11 50.34
CA ALA A 19 -22.57 39.84 49.58
C ALA A 19 -22.61 41.39 49.72
N GLY A 20 -23.39 41.93 50.67
CA GLY A 20 -23.59 43.37 50.88
C GLY A 20 -24.80 43.93 50.13
N SER A 21 -25.08 45.24 50.33
CA SER A 21 -26.18 45.98 49.70
C SER A 21 -25.66 47.02 48.70
N PRO A 22 -25.08 46.61 47.56
CA PRO A 22 -24.54 47.55 46.60
C PRO A 22 -25.67 48.34 45.91
N SER A 23 -25.39 49.59 45.53
CA SER A 23 -26.33 50.43 44.75
C SER A 23 -26.36 50.07 43.25
N THR A 24 -25.61 49.05 42.84
CA THR A 24 -25.51 48.55 41.47
C THR A 24 -25.24 47.06 41.50
N ASP A 25 -26.01 46.28 40.76
CA ASP A 25 -25.84 44.83 40.70
C ASP A 25 -24.52 44.46 40.01
N ALA A 26 -23.81 43.49 40.58
CA ALA A 26 -22.62 42.93 39.96
C ALA A 26 -23.03 42.01 38.81
N ILE A 27 -22.53 42.29 37.60
CA ILE A 27 -22.71 41.41 36.45
C ILE A 27 -21.60 40.36 36.48
N ILE A 28 -21.97 39.09 36.70
CA ILE A 28 -21.05 37.95 36.55
C ILE A 28 -21.43 37.20 35.28
N THR A 29 -20.48 37.09 34.36
CA THR A 29 -20.62 36.27 33.16
C THR A 29 -19.73 35.03 33.28
N PRO A 30 -20.29 33.82 33.38
CA PRO A 30 -19.48 32.61 33.31
C PRO A 30 -18.95 32.43 31.89
N ILE A 31 -17.65 32.20 31.76
CA ILE A 31 -17.00 31.85 30.50
C ILE A 31 -16.73 30.35 30.52
N ILE A 32 -17.32 29.63 29.56
CA ILE A 32 -17.12 28.19 29.37
C ILE A 32 -16.30 28.01 28.09
N GLY A 33 -15.18 27.31 28.20
CA GLY A 33 -14.35 26.95 27.04
C GLY A 33 -15.00 25.87 26.17
N PRO A 34 -14.49 25.63 24.95
CA PRO A 34 -14.99 24.57 24.09
C PRO A 34 -14.91 23.20 24.80
N PRO A 35 -15.84 22.27 24.52
CA PRO A 35 -15.81 20.94 25.11
C PRO A 35 -14.48 20.26 24.80
N GLY A 36 -13.72 19.87 25.82
CA GLY A 36 -12.38 19.27 25.69
C GLY A 36 -11.21 20.26 25.78
N GLY A 37 -11.47 21.56 25.72
CA GLY A 37 -10.45 22.62 25.71
C GLY A 37 -10.07 23.07 24.30
N GLN A 38 -9.40 24.22 24.18
CA GLN A 38 -8.87 24.72 22.91
C GLN A 38 -7.78 23.76 22.41
N GLY A 39 -7.83 23.34 21.14
CA GLY A 39 -6.89 22.38 20.57
C GLY A 39 -7.17 20.92 20.93
N TYR A 40 -8.36 20.60 21.46
CA TYR A 40 -8.75 19.22 21.73
C TYR A 40 -8.90 18.41 20.43
N ASN A 41 -9.46 19.03 19.39
CA ASN A 41 -9.44 18.48 18.04
C ASN A 41 -9.01 19.54 17.03
N ALA A 42 -7.71 19.81 16.98
CA ALA A 42 -7.15 20.81 16.07
C ALA A 42 -7.48 20.55 14.58
N VAL A 43 -7.73 19.30 14.18
CA VAL A 43 -8.09 18.97 12.79
C VAL A 43 -9.47 19.51 12.45
N GLU A 44 -10.48 19.27 13.30
CA GLU A 44 -11.82 19.83 13.10
C GLU A 44 -11.85 21.35 13.35
N GLU A 45 -11.15 21.82 14.39
CA GLU A 45 -11.15 23.24 14.79
C GLU A 45 -10.49 24.16 13.76
N LEU A 46 -9.52 23.67 12.98
CA LEU A 46 -8.83 24.41 11.93
C LEU A 46 -9.37 24.11 10.52
N GLY A 47 -10.43 23.31 10.39
CA GLY A 47 -11.05 22.99 9.10
C GLY A 47 -10.20 22.06 8.22
N GLY A 48 -9.61 21.03 8.80
CA GLY A 48 -8.90 19.98 8.06
C GLY A 48 -9.88 19.06 7.33
N PHE A 49 -10.22 19.39 6.08
CA PHE A 49 -11.14 18.61 5.24
C PHE A 49 -10.44 17.73 4.20
N TYR A 50 -9.13 17.90 4.02
CA TYR A 50 -8.37 17.24 2.96
C TYR A 50 -7.11 16.56 3.49
N ILE A 51 -6.88 15.33 3.05
CA ILE A 51 -5.58 14.65 3.14
C ILE A 51 -4.95 14.66 1.76
N MET A 52 -3.71 15.15 1.67
CA MET A 52 -2.91 15.08 0.46
C MET A 52 -1.75 14.11 0.66
N THR A 53 -1.58 13.17 -0.27
CA THR A 53 -0.39 12.35 -0.37
C THR A 53 0.40 12.74 -1.61
N ASN A 54 1.73 12.74 -1.48
CA ASN A 54 2.65 13.03 -2.57
C ASN A 54 3.81 12.05 -2.49
N THR A 55 3.89 11.17 -3.48
CA THR A 55 4.96 10.16 -3.59
C THR A 55 5.71 10.39 -4.89
N THR A 56 7.03 10.41 -4.80
CA THR A 56 7.91 10.49 -5.97
C THR A 56 8.55 9.13 -6.18
N ILE A 57 8.60 8.65 -7.43
CA ILE A 57 9.21 7.37 -7.80
C ILE A 57 10.25 7.65 -8.88
N SER A 58 11.49 7.17 -8.69
CA SER A 58 12.59 7.41 -9.64
C SER A 58 13.25 6.12 -10.10
N GLY A 59 13.38 5.94 -11.42
CA GLY A 59 13.93 4.72 -12.04
C GLY A 59 13.44 3.42 -11.39
N THR A 60 14.38 2.53 -11.09
CA THR A 60 14.20 1.25 -10.40
C THR A 60 14.40 1.40 -8.89
N GLU A 61 13.64 2.29 -8.25
CA GLU A 61 13.73 2.54 -6.81
C GLU A 61 13.52 1.26 -5.98
N GLY A 62 14.05 1.24 -4.75
CA GLY A 62 13.94 0.07 -3.88
C GLY A 62 14.79 -1.12 -4.33
N SER A 63 15.97 -0.88 -4.93
CA SER A 63 16.80 -1.96 -5.49
C SER A 63 16.07 -2.79 -6.56
N GLY A 64 15.23 -2.14 -7.35
CA GLY A 64 14.45 -2.79 -8.41
C GLY A 64 13.04 -3.19 -8.02
N ASP A 65 12.46 -2.66 -6.95
CA ASP A 65 11.05 -2.91 -6.61
C ASP A 65 10.12 -2.48 -7.74
N PHE A 66 10.45 -1.38 -8.41
CA PHE A 66 9.71 -0.87 -9.56
C PHE A 66 10.32 -1.32 -10.89
N VAL A 67 9.49 -1.94 -11.72
CA VAL A 67 9.83 -2.28 -13.12
C VAL A 67 9.53 -1.06 -14.00
N VAL A 68 10.45 -0.74 -14.91
CA VAL A 68 10.36 0.46 -15.78
C VAL A 68 9.68 0.20 -17.12
N ASP A 69 9.70 -1.04 -17.61
CA ASP A 69 9.21 -1.43 -18.93
C ASP A 69 7.75 -1.91 -18.89
N GLN A 70 6.86 -1.14 -18.28
CA GLN A 70 5.44 -1.49 -18.18
C GLN A 70 4.59 -0.51 -18.99
N ASP A 71 3.75 -1.06 -19.87
CA ASP A 71 2.89 -0.29 -20.78
C ASP A 71 1.67 0.31 -20.09
N PHE A 72 1.06 -0.45 -19.18
CA PHE A 72 -0.13 -0.05 -18.44
C PHE A 72 0.19 0.09 -16.96
N ARG A 73 -0.50 1.02 -16.29
CA ARG A 73 -0.32 1.26 -14.86
C ARG A 73 -1.64 1.44 -14.15
N ARG A 74 -1.66 0.85 -12.97
CA ARG A 74 -2.66 1.06 -11.95
C ARG A 74 -1.98 1.70 -10.75
N VAL A 75 -2.51 2.81 -10.29
CA VAL A 75 -2.08 3.47 -9.06
C VAL A 75 -3.19 3.32 -8.03
N GLY A 76 -2.84 2.99 -6.79
CA GLY A 76 -3.85 2.80 -5.76
C GLY A 76 -3.28 3.04 -4.37
N VAL A 77 -4.19 3.12 -3.41
CA VAL A 77 -3.85 3.19 -1.98
C VAL A 77 -4.40 1.94 -1.30
N VAL A 78 -3.50 1.26 -0.59
CA VAL A 78 -3.82 0.08 0.21
C VAL A 78 -3.52 0.43 1.65
N LEU A 79 -4.53 0.29 2.50
CA LEU A 79 -4.44 0.51 3.93
C LEU A 79 -3.88 -0.74 4.61
N ASN A 80 -2.83 -0.57 5.42
CA ASN A 80 -2.22 -1.60 6.27
C ASN A 80 -1.95 -2.96 5.58
N PRO A 81 -1.20 -2.99 4.46
CA PRO A 81 -0.72 -4.26 3.90
C PRO A 81 0.24 -4.95 4.89
N TYR A 82 0.33 -6.28 4.85
CA TYR A 82 1.24 -7.06 5.70
C TYR A 82 2.53 -7.44 4.98
N ASN A 83 3.62 -7.64 5.74
CA ASN A 83 4.82 -8.26 5.20
C ASN A 83 4.52 -9.73 4.86
N TYR A 84 5.10 -10.21 3.76
CA TYR A 84 4.84 -11.55 3.23
C TYR A 84 4.93 -12.65 4.29
N GLY A 85 3.89 -13.49 4.38
CA GLY A 85 3.83 -14.61 5.33
C GLY A 85 3.70 -14.20 6.81
N THR A 86 3.40 -12.93 7.10
CA THR A 86 3.23 -12.43 8.47
C THR A 86 1.93 -11.63 8.63
N GLN A 87 1.57 -11.29 9.87
CA GLN A 87 0.49 -10.33 10.17
C GLN A 87 1.04 -8.96 10.61
N VAL A 88 2.32 -8.70 10.35
CA VAL A 88 2.96 -7.44 10.71
C VAL A 88 2.77 -6.46 9.56
N VAL A 89 2.22 -5.28 9.84
CA VAL A 89 2.04 -4.22 8.86
C VAL A 89 3.38 -3.86 8.22
N ALA A 90 3.40 -3.77 6.89
CA ALA A 90 4.55 -3.34 6.12
C ALA A 90 4.77 -1.83 6.29
N THR A 91 5.93 -1.45 6.83
CA THR A 91 6.28 -0.06 7.16
C THR A 91 7.48 0.49 6.37
N ALA A 92 8.11 -0.33 5.52
CA ALA A 92 9.20 0.13 4.66
C ALA A 92 8.68 1.06 3.56
N ALA A 93 9.53 1.98 3.10
CA ALA A 93 9.16 2.99 2.10
C ALA A 93 8.84 2.40 0.72
N THR A 94 9.55 1.35 0.31
CA THR A 94 9.29 0.59 -0.92
C THR A 94 9.28 -0.89 -0.60
N ARG A 95 8.50 -1.65 -1.38
CA ARG A 95 8.43 -3.10 -1.33
C ARG A 95 8.08 -3.66 -2.71
N ASN A 96 8.65 -4.80 -3.06
CA ASN A 96 8.30 -5.55 -4.26
C ASN A 96 7.18 -6.55 -3.98
N ALA A 97 6.06 -6.44 -4.72
CA ALA A 97 4.96 -7.39 -4.67
C ALA A 97 5.07 -8.53 -5.71
N LEU A 98 6.07 -8.50 -6.60
CA LEU A 98 6.26 -9.50 -7.64
C LEU A 98 7.00 -10.73 -7.12
N LYS A 99 6.60 -11.90 -7.64
CA LYS A 99 7.38 -13.13 -7.48
C LYS A 99 8.54 -13.11 -8.47
N SER A 100 9.65 -13.73 -8.10
CA SER A 100 10.76 -13.90 -9.04
C SER A 100 11.45 -15.24 -8.93
N MET A 101 12.05 -15.64 -10.04
CA MET A 101 12.85 -16.85 -10.16
C MET A 101 14.18 -16.50 -10.79
N THR A 102 15.25 -17.09 -10.27
CA THR A 102 16.60 -16.98 -10.83
C THR A 102 16.94 -18.28 -11.55
N PHE A 103 17.44 -18.18 -12.79
CA PHE A 103 17.81 -19.35 -13.58
C PHE A 103 19.29 -19.70 -13.47
N SER A 104 19.58 -20.99 -13.58
CA SER A 104 20.95 -21.52 -13.70
C SER A 104 21.38 -21.62 -15.17
N GLY A 105 22.69 -21.78 -15.40
CA GLY A 105 23.25 -21.99 -16.75
C GLY A 105 23.00 -20.80 -17.69
N THR A 106 22.61 -21.10 -18.92
CA THR A 106 22.29 -20.12 -19.97
C THR A 106 20.82 -20.34 -20.39
N PRO A 107 19.86 -19.73 -19.69
CA PRO A 107 18.45 -19.84 -20.06
C PRO A 107 18.19 -19.17 -21.41
N GLY A 108 17.10 -19.57 -22.07
CA GLY A 108 16.56 -18.85 -23.22
C GLY A 108 16.10 -17.44 -22.85
N THR A 109 15.85 -16.62 -23.87
CA THR A 109 15.37 -15.25 -23.67
C THR A 109 13.86 -15.25 -23.49
N PHE A 110 13.40 -14.88 -22.30
CA PHE A 110 11.98 -14.67 -22.02
C PHE A 110 11.53 -13.28 -22.48
N ILE A 111 10.29 -13.20 -22.94
CA ILE A 111 9.63 -12.00 -23.45
C ILE A 111 8.58 -11.56 -22.43
N VAL A 112 8.44 -10.26 -22.20
CA VAL A 112 7.39 -9.70 -21.33
C VAL A 112 6.01 -10.03 -21.90
N ASP A 113 5.01 -10.18 -21.02
CA ASP A 113 3.60 -10.53 -21.32
C ASP A 113 3.35 -11.94 -21.84
N GLU A 114 4.37 -12.80 -21.92
CA GLU A 114 4.18 -14.18 -22.33
C GLU A 114 3.83 -15.10 -21.15
N THR A 115 3.15 -16.22 -21.45
CA THR A 115 2.90 -17.26 -20.46
C THR A 115 4.12 -18.15 -20.29
N ILE A 116 4.44 -18.47 -19.04
CA ILE A 116 5.43 -19.48 -18.66
C ILE A 116 4.75 -20.65 -17.96
N SER A 117 5.31 -21.85 -18.11
CA SER A 117 4.82 -23.10 -17.52
C SER A 117 5.96 -23.90 -16.88
N GLY A 118 5.76 -24.32 -15.64
CA GLY A 118 6.65 -25.24 -14.92
C GLY A 118 6.44 -26.66 -15.41
N GLY A 119 7.53 -27.35 -15.76
CA GLY A 119 7.49 -28.69 -16.33
C GLY A 119 7.09 -29.77 -15.33
N THR A 120 7.35 -29.57 -14.03
CA THR A 120 7.05 -30.56 -12.99
C THR A 120 5.81 -30.18 -12.19
N THR A 121 5.70 -28.91 -11.80
CA THR A 121 4.58 -28.41 -10.98
C THR A 121 3.32 -28.18 -11.81
N GLY A 122 3.45 -27.93 -13.11
CA GLY A 122 2.36 -27.41 -13.93
C GLY A 122 1.96 -25.97 -13.57
N ALA A 123 2.75 -25.29 -12.73
CA ALA A 123 2.53 -23.89 -12.38
C ALA A 123 2.58 -23.03 -13.65
N LYS A 124 1.69 -22.04 -13.75
CA LYS A 124 1.75 -21.05 -14.82
C LYS A 124 1.84 -19.64 -14.25
N GLY A 125 2.49 -18.78 -15.01
CA GLY A 125 2.61 -17.36 -14.71
C GLY A 125 2.73 -16.53 -15.99
N ILE A 126 2.65 -15.22 -15.83
CA ILE A 126 2.86 -14.24 -16.90
C ILE A 126 4.15 -13.49 -16.58
N VAL A 127 5.02 -13.35 -17.56
CA VAL A 127 6.30 -12.65 -17.42
C VAL A 127 6.05 -11.15 -17.32
N VAL A 128 6.55 -10.54 -16.25
CA VAL A 128 6.50 -9.07 -16.04
C VAL A 128 7.81 -8.42 -16.42
N ALA A 129 8.94 -9.06 -16.10
CA ALA A 129 10.26 -8.56 -16.44
C ALA A 129 11.26 -9.71 -16.61
N TRP A 130 12.21 -9.54 -17.52
CA TRP A 130 13.30 -10.47 -17.74
C TRP A 130 14.64 -9.71 -17.82
N ASP A 131 15.61 -10.14 -17.02
CA ASP A 131 16.99 -9.65 -17.11
C ASP A 131 17.93 -10.82 -17.44
N ALA A 132 18.47 -10.80 -18.67
CA ALA A 132 19.38 -11.83 -19.15
C ALA A 132 20.77 -11.81 -18.46
N THR A 133 21.16 -10.70 -17.83
CA THR A 133 22.45 -10.54 -17.15
C THR A 133 22.39 -11.18 -15.77
N THR A 134 21.41 -10.80 -14.96
CA THR A 134 21.19 -11.38 -13.62
C THR A 134 20.46 -12.72 -13.65
N LYS A 135 19.85 -13.06 -14.80
CA LYS A 135 19.05 -14.28 -15.03
C LYS A 135 17.81 -14.34 -14.14
N ILE A 136 17.29 -13.17 -13.77
CA ILE A 136 16.11 -13.02 -12.93
C ILE A 136 14.90 -12.76 -13.81
N LEU A 137 13.87 -13.57 -13.63
CA LEU A 137 12.54 -13.38 -14.21
C LEU A 137 11.57 -13.01 -13.11
N LYS A 138 10.86 -11.90 -13.29
CA LYS A 138 9.74 -11.49 -12.44
C LYS A 138 8.43 -11.87 -13.10
N TYR A 139 7.51 -12.40 -12.32
CA TYR A 139 6.23 -12.89 -12.82
C TYR A 139 5.08 -12.65 -11.86
N ILE A 140 3.88 -12.68 -12.43
CA ILE A 140 2.62 -12.76 -11.68
C ILE A 140 1.91 -14.06 -12.03
N GLN A 141 1.09 -14.54 -11.10
CA GLN A 141 0.20 -15.68 -11.33
C GLN A 141 -1.22 -15.17 -11.21
N THR A 142 -2.00 -15.36 -12.27
CA THR A 142 -3.38 -14.90 -12.29
C THR A 142 -4.33 -16.05 -11.95
N GLN A 143 -5.54 -15.73 -11.48
CA GLN A 143 -6.58 -16.73 -11.21
C GLN A 143 -6.97 -17.57 -12.43
N TRP A 144 -6.62 -17.15 -13.65
CA TRP A 144 -6.95 -17.89 -14.87
C TRP A 144 -5.90 -18.92 -15.26
N THR A 145 -4.67 -18.79 -14.75
CA THR A 145 -3.53 -19.60 -15.20
C THR A 145 -2.74 -20.22 -14.04
N GLY A 146 -2.64 -19.53 -12.91
CA GLY A 146 -1.77 -19.91 -11.80
C GLY A 146 -2.47 -20.60 -10.62
N VAL A 147 -3.75 -20.95 -10.73
CA VAL A 147 -4.49 -21.67 -9.68
C VAL A 147 -4.84 -23.08 -10.10
N SER A 148 -4.87 -23.98 -9.11
CA SER A 148 -5.32 -25.36 -9.24
C SER A 148 -6.76 -25.39 -9.77
N ALA A 149 -7.07 -26.34 -10.67
CA ALA A 149 -8.46 -26.60 -11.10
C ALA A 149 -9.28 -27.39 -10.06
N ALA A 150 -8.66 -27.81 -8.95
CA ALA A 150 -9.28 -28.55 -7.87
C ALA A 150 -9.38 -27.70 -6.59
N LEU A 151 -10.46 -27.88 -5.82
CA LEU A 151 -10.67 -27.24 -4.53
C LEU A 151 -9.49 -27.56 -3.58
N PRO A 152 -8.95 -26.56 -2.85
CA PRO A 152 -9.51 -25.22 -2.63
C PRO A 152 -9.09 -24.12 -3.64
N TYR A 153 -8.71 -24.47 -4.89
CA TYR A 153 -8.30 -23.52 -5.95
C TYR A 153 -7.08 -22.66 -5.55
N ASN A 154 -6.15 -23.26 -4.81
CA ASN A 154 -4.94 -22.57 -4.40
C ASN A 154 -4.03 -22.28 -5.59
N GLU A 155 -3.21 -21.26 -5.42
CA GLU A 155 -2.10 -20.97 -6.32
C GLU A 155 -1.13 -22.16 -6.40
N VAL A 156 -0.75 -22.53 -7.62
CA VAL A 156 0.24 -23.58 -7.88
C VAL A 156 1.60 -22.90 -7.98
N ALA A 157 2.42 -23.04 -6.95
CA ALA A 157 3.75 -22.46 -6.93
C ALA A 157 4.72 -23.22 -7.85
N PHE A 158 5.65 -22.48 -8.45
CA PHE A 158 6.83 -23.06 -9.08
C PHE A 158 7.74 -23.74 -8.03
N ALA A 159 8.57 -24.67 -8.46
CA ALA A 159 9.55 -25.37 -7.65
C ALA A 159 10.98 -25.10 -8.12
N VAL A 160 11.93 -25.17 -7.19
CA VAL A 160 13.36 -25.12 -7.55
C VAL A 160 13.74 -26.37 -8.36
N ALA A 161 14.72 -26.23 -9.25
CA ALA A 161 15.24 -27.26 -10.15
C ALA A 161 14.29 -27.74 -11.27
N GLU A 162 13.04 -27.25 -11.35
CA GLU A 162 12.20 -27.54 -12.50
C GLU A 162 12.59 -26.70 -13.72
N VAL A 163 12.30 -27.24 -14.91
CA VAL A 163 12.44 -26.52 -16.17
C VAL A 163 11.16 -25.71 -16.40
N VAL A 164 11.33 -24.39 -16.55
CA VAL A 164 10.27 -23.49 -16.99
C VAL A 164 10.41 -23.30 -18.49
N THR A 165 9.28 -23.38 -19.18
CA THR A 165 9.17 -23.13 -20.62
C THR A 165 8.21 -21.98 -20.87
N SER A 166 8.49 -21.18 -21.88
CA SER A 166 7.64 -20.07 -22.30
C SER A 166 6.86 -20.38 -23.58
N ALA A 167 5.88 -19.54 -23.91
CA ALA A 167 5.16 -19.61 -25.17
C ALA A 167 6.08 -19.41 -26.39
N SER A 168 7.13 -18.61 -26.26
CA SER A 168 8.17 -18.40 -27.28
C SER A 168 9.24 -19.51 -27.34
N LEU A 169 9.03 -20.63 -26.63
CA LEU A 169 9.95 -21.78 -26.54
C LEU A 169 11.28 -21.47 -25.85
N ALA A 170 11.39 -20.35 -25.12
CA ALA A 170 12.49 -20.14 -24.20
C ALA A 170 12.38 -21.14 -23.03
N ALA A 171 13.52 -21.65 -22.57
CA ALA A 171 13.57 -22.60 -21.47
C ALA A 171 14.70 -22.26 -20.49
N GLY A 172 14.46 -22.52 -19.22
CA GLY A 172 15.47 -22.34 -18.17
C GLY A 172 15.18 -23.22 -16.96
N THR A 173 16.23 -23.67 -16.28
CA THR A 173 16.11 -24.43 -15.03
C THR A 173 16.19 -23.50 -13.83
N ILE A 174 15.14 -23.48 -13.00
CA ILE A 174 15.07 -22.62 -11.82
C ILE A 174 16.19 -23.01 -10.84
N SER A 175 17.05 -22.05 -10.51
CA SER A 175 18.06 -22.19 -9.47
C SER A 175 17.56 -21.73 -8.10
N ALA A 176 16.74 -20.68 -8.07
CA ALA A 176 16.22 -20.11 -6.84
C ALA A 176 14.87 -19.44 -7.09
N LEU A 177 14.02 -19.44 -6.07
CA LEU A 177 12.76 -18.70 -6.04
C LEU A 177 12.85 -17.64 -4.96
N THR A 178 12.32 -16.46 -5.24
CA THR A 178 12.26 -15.35 -4.30
C THR A 178 10.80 -14.97 -4.10
N THR A 179 10.40 -14.94 -2.83
CA THR A 179 9.05 -14.56 -2.41
C THR A 179 8.85 -13.05 -2.58
N PRO A 180 7.61 -12.60 -2.81
CA PRO A 180 7.31 -11.17 -2.74
C PRO A 180 7.50 -10.70 -1.30
N GLU A 181 7.58 -9.38 -1.10
CA GLU A 181 7.77 -8.79 0.23
C GLU A 181 6.46 -8.38 0.91
N ILE A 182 5.40 -8.24 0.13
CA ILE A 182 4.04 -7.96 0.60
C ILE A 182 3.21 -9.24 0.51
N ASP A 183 2.40 -9.48 1.54
CA ASP A 183 1.51 -10.64 1.59
C ASP A 183 0.33 -10.49 0.64
N TYR A 184 0.00 -11.57 -0.07
CA TYR A 184 -1.03 -11.55 -1.10
C TYR A 184 -2.42 -11.42 -0.47
N TYR A 185 -3.26 -10.56 -1.04
CA TYR A 185 -4.58 -10.19 -0.49
C TYR A 185 -4.57 -9.61 0.94
N SER A 186 -3.44 -9.05 1.39
CA SER A 186 -3.37 -8.34 2.66
C SER A 186 -3.72 -6.85 2.52
N GLY A 187 -4.24 -6.27 3.61
CA GLY A 187 -4.66 -4.87 3.67
C GLY A 187 -6.00 -4.60 2.99
N ASN A 188 -6.41 -3.33 3.00
CA ASN A 188 -7.68 -2.87 2.44
C ASN A 188 -7.43 -1.85 1.33
N THR A 189 -7.82 -2.17 0.10
CA THR A 189 -7.76 -1.23 -1.02
C THR A 189 -8.82 -0.15 -0.85
N ILE A 190 -8.39 1.11 -0.74
CA ILE A 190 -9.29 2.26 -0.57
C ILE A 190 -9.43 3.10 -1.84
N TYR A 191 -8.44 3.03 -2.75
CA TYR A 191 -8.44 3.77 -4.01
C TYR A 191 -7.69 3.00 -5.08
N VAL A 192 -8.20 3.07 -6.31
CA VAL A 192 -7.57 2.52 -7.52
C VAL A 192 -7.91 3.41 -8.70
N GLU A 193 -6.90 3.73 -9.51
CA GLU A 193 -7.02 4.41 -10.80
C GLU A 193 -6.21 3.65 -11.85
N ASP A 194 -6.85 3.36 -12.97
CA ASP A 194 -6.16 2.88 -14.17
C ASP A 194 -5.77 4.09 -15.03
N ARG A 195 -4.49 4.15 -15.39
CA ARG A 195 -3.95 5.25 -16.21
C ARG A 195 -3.79 4.79 -17.67
N ALA A 196 -3.97 5.72 -18.59
CA ALA A 196 -3.66 5.50 -19.99
C ALA A 196 -2.17 5.09 -20.17
N PRO A 197 -1.83 4.34 -21.23
CA PRO A 197 -0.47 3.87 -21.45
C PRO A 197 0.53 5.02 -21.43
N ILE A 198 1.63 4.82 -20.71
CA ILE A 198 2.72 5.80 -20.64
C ILE A 198 4.05 5.05 -20.67
N SER A 199 4.87 5.35 -21.68
CA SER A 199 6.23 4.83 -21.75
C SER A 199 7.09 5.54 -20.70
N ARG A 200 7.89 4.77 -19.94
CA ARG A 200 8.82 5.31 -18.95
C ARG A 200 10.25 4.94 -19.28
N ALA A 201 11.13 5.92 -19.17
CA ALA A 201 12.57 5.69 -19.25
C ALA A 201 13.16 5.45 -17.84
N THR A 202 14.29 4.75 -17.77
CA THR A 202 14.97 4.42 -16.49
C THR A 202 15.44 5.65 -15.71
N ASP A 203 15.64 6.78 -16.38
CA ASP A 203 16.01 8.07 -15.80
C ASP A 203 14.82 8.99 -15.49
N GLN A 204 13.58 8.53 -15.76
CA GLN A 204 12.39 9.32 -15.50
C GLN A 204 11.99 9.26 -14.02
N THR A 205 11.80 10.46 -13.46
CA THR A 205 11.17 10.66 -12.15
C THR A 205 9.68 10.95 -12.32
N GLU A 206 8.86 10.25 -11.55
CA GLU A 206 7.41 10.39 -11.56
C GLU A 206 6.92 10.92 -10.23
N ASN A 207 5.93 11.80 -10.27
CA ASN A 207 5.33 12.36 -9.08
C ASN A 207 3.82 12.04 -9.08
N ILE A 208 3.37 11.35 -8.04
CA ILE A 208 1.99 10.90 -7.86
C ILE A 208 1.42 11.69 -6.68
N LYS A 209 0.34 12.43 -6.95
CA LYS A 209 -0.38 13.21 -5.94
C LYS A 209 -1.82 12.74 -5.86
N LEU A 210 -2.28 12.43 -4.65
CA LEU A 210 -3.67 12.11 -4.37
C LEU A 210 -4.20 13.09 -3.33
N ILE A 211 -5.42 13.57 -3.54
CA ILE A 211 -6.14 14.43 -2.60
C ILE A 211 -7.43 13.71 -2.26
N VAL A 212 -7.67 13.47 -0.97
CA VAL A 212 -8.87 12.82 -0.44
C VAL A 212 -9.59 13.81 0.48
N GLU A 213 -10.89 13.98 0.25
CA GLU A 213 -11.80 14.76 1.10
C GLU A 213 -12.57 13.82 2.03
N PHE A 214 -12.79 14.21 3.29
CA PHE A 214 -13.46 13.39 4.30
C PHE A 214 -14.36 14.22 5.23
#